data_AF-A0AAJ6KPI8-F1
#
_entry.id   AF-A0AAJ6KPI8-F1
#
_cell.length_a   1.000
_cell.length_b   1.000
_cell.length_c   1.000
_cell.angle_alpha   90.00
_cell.angle_beta   90.00
_cell.angle_gamma   90.00
#
_symmetry.space_group_name_H-M   'P 1'
#
loop_
_entity.id
_entity.type
_entity.pdbx_description
1 polymer ?
#
loop_
_entity_poly.entity_id
_entity_poly.type
_entity_poly.pdbx_seq_one_letter_code
_entity_poly.pdbx_strand_id
1 'polypeptide(L)'
;MSNEFRPLIEILRELKALTLNKESGFLFIVTEENHSCIVRINSGQIEEVVFRMLRNDEALQRLTMVNAAKSRFQVDPGAGLGKPSLLSEDSRQWLTGGFEQDLGGAPSPVRAPAAATTVASASAAPVSSGENARPDDRVRDALEEVALNYLGPIAGMLCDEAWEASSDIEQVLSQLGANLATPQEAQKFMADARVALAKVR
;
A
#
# COMPACT_ATOMS: atom_id res chain seq x y z
N MET A 1 -1.69 -17.86 -0.49
CA MET A 1 -0.76 -16.80 -0.92
C MET A 1 -1.51 -15.96 -1.94
N SER A 2 -2.21 -14.93 -1.48
CA SER A 2 -3.13 -14.14 -2.32
C SER A 2 -2.59 -12.72 -2.40
N ASN A 3 -1.72 -12.47 -3.38
CA ASN A 3 -1.12 -11.17 -3.67
C ASN A 3 -2.04 -10.37 -4.61
N GLU A 4 -3.34 -10.49 -4.38
CA GLU A 4 -4.40 -9.93 -5.20
C GLU A 4 -5.11 -8.86 -4.38
N PHE A 5 -5.52 -7.78 -5.03
CA PHE A 5 -6.37 -6.77 -4.40
C PHE A 5 -7.69 -7.42 -4.03
N ARG A 6 -7.90 -7.58 -2.73
CA ARG A 6 -9.14 -8.09 -2.17
C ARG A 6 -9.89 -6.95 -1.52
N PRO A 7 -11.23 -6.99 -1.50
CA PRO A 7 -12.01 -5.96 -0.83
C PRO A 7 -11.59 -5.89 0.64
N LEU A 8 -11.55 -4.68 1.20
CA LEU A 8 -11.04 -4.44 2.55
C LEU A 8 -11.66 -5.36 3.60
N ILE A 9 -12.95 -5.66 3.47
CA ILE A 9 -13.66 -6.57 4.38
C ILE A 9 -13.03 -7.96 4.47
N GLU A 10 -12.50 -8.50 3.38
CA GLU A 10 -11.85 -9.82 3.38
C GLU A 10 -10.52 -9.78 4.13
N ILE A 11 -9.79 -8.67 4.04
CA ILE A 11 -8.56 -8.44 4.81
C ILE A 11 -8.88 -8.29 6.30
N LEU A 12 -9.94 -7.57 6.63
CA LEU A 12 -10.36 -7.40 8.03
C LEU A 12 -10.87 -8.73 8.63
N ARG A 13 -11.50 -9.60 7.83
CA ARG A 13 -11.80 -10.98 8.26
C ARG A 13 -10.54 -11.79 8.53
N GLU A 14 -9.52 -11.66 7.69
CA GLU A 14 -8.21 -12.29 7.89
C GLU A 14 -7.56 -11.77 9.19
N LEU A 15 -7.55 -10.45 9.39
CA LEU A 15 -7.11 -9.81 10.63
C LEU A 15 -7.85 -10.37 11.86
N LYS A 16 -9.18 -10.44 11.80
CA LYS A 16 -10.02 -11.04 12.86
C LYS A 16 -9.62 -12.49 13.14
N ALA A 17 -9.37 -13.29 12.11
CA ALA A 17 -8.92 -14.67 12.26
C ALA A 17 -7.54 -14.75 12.94
N LEU A 18 -6.59 -13.89 12.58
CA LEU A 18 -5.27 -13.81 13.24
C LEU A 18 -5.40 -13.43 14.71
N THR A 19 -6.31 -12.49 14.99
CA THR A 19 -6.63 -12.03 16.35
C THR A 19 -7.22 -13.17 17.19
N LEU A 20 -8.13 -13.96 16.62
CA LEU A 20 -8.73 -15.15 17.26
C LEU A 20 -7.71 -16.27 17.51
N ASN A 21 -6.78 -16.49 16.57
CA ASN A 21 -5.71 -17.48 16.71
C ASN A 21 -4.58 -17.03 17.66
N LYS A 22 -4.69 -15.83 18.24
CA LYS A 22 -3.67 -15.23 19.12
C LYS A 22 -2.29 -15.12 18.46
N GLU A 23 -2.29 -14.92 17.14
CA GLU A 23 -1.07 -14.73 16.39
C GLU A 23 -0.39 -13.43 16.82
N SER A 24 0.94 -13.40 16.76
CA SER A 24 1.74 -12.21 17.05
C SER A 24 2.57 -11.87 15.82
N GLY A 25 2.55 -10.60 15.43
CA GLY A 25 3.25 -10.16 14.24
C GLY A 25 2.74 -8.83 13.68
N PHE A 26 2.99 -8.66 12.39
CA PHE A 26 2.64 -7.46 11.65
C PHE A 26 1.79 -7.84 10.44
N LEU A 27 0.62 -7.23 10.31
CA LEU A 27 -0.20 -7.29 9.12
C LEU A 27 0.08 -6.05 8.29
N PHE A 28 0.73 -6.25 7.15
CA PHE A 28 0.98 -5.22 6.17
C PHE A 28 -0.17 -5.21 5.17
N ILE A 29 -0.76 -4.05 4.94
CA ILE A 29 -1.86 -3.81 4.03
C ILE A 29 -1.40 -2.74 3.05
N VAL A 30 -1.59 -2.95 1.75
CA VAL A 30 -1.29 -1.96 0.72
C VAL A 30 -2.56 -1.73 -0.09
N THR A 31 -3.04 -0.50 -0.12
CA THR A 31 -4.27 -0.14 -0.85
C THR A 31 -4.03 -0.03 -2.34
N GLU A 32 -5.12 0.01 -3.14
CA GLU A 32 -5.05 0.29 -4.58
C GLU A 32 -4.37 1.63 -4.90
N GLU A 33 -4.50 2.61 -4.01
CA GLU A 33 -3.82 3.92 -4.10
C GLU A 33 -2.34 3.87 -3.66
N ASN A 34 -1.77 2.67 -3.48
CA ASN A 34 -0.41 2.44 -3.00
C ASN A 34 -0.15 3.03 -1.59
N HIS A 35 -1.18 3.08 -0.74
CA HIS A 35 -1.01 3.49 0.65
C HIS A 35 -0.67 2.29 1.52
N SER A 36 0.43 2.38 2.27
CA SER A 36 0.81 1.35 3.23
C SER A 36 0.10 1.55 4.57
N CYS A 37 -0.40 0.44 5.08
CA CYS A 37 -1.00 0.33 6.40
C CYS A 37 -0.37 -0.84 7.13
N ILE A 38 0.05 -0.62 8.37
CA ILE A 38 0.70 -1.61 9.21
C ILE A 38 -0.12 -1.77 10.47
N VAL A 39 -0.61 -2.98 10.70
CA VAL A 39 -1.32 -3.35 11.91
C VAL A 39 -0.43 -4.26 12.73
N ARG A 40 -0.07 -3.83 13.94
CA ARG A 40 0.69 -4.64 14.89
C ARG A 40 -0.28 -5.48 15.73
N ILE A 41 -0.03 -6.78 15.77
CA ILE A 41 -0.79 -7.74 16.56
C ILE A 41 0.17 -8.38 17.57
N ASN A 42 -0.21 -8.41 18.85
CA ASN A 42 0.50 -9.12 19.91
C ASN A 42 -0.46 -10.06 20.63
N SER A 43 -0.20 -11.36 20.60
CA SER A 43 -1.01 -12.39 21.27
C SER A 43 -2.51 -12.27 20.99
N GLY A 44 -2.89 -11.87 19.78
CA GLY A 44 -4.28 -11.59 19.42
C GLY A 44 -4.85 -10.26 19.95
N GLN A 45 -4.01 -9.30 20.31
CA GLN A 45 -4.41 -7.92 20.57
C GLN A 45 -3.83 -7.00 19.52
N ILE A 46 -4.65 -6.08 19.02
CA ILE A 46 -4.22 -5.07 18.06
C ILE A 46 -3.66 -3.89 18.84
N GLU A 47 -2.35 -3.71 18.74
CA GLU A 47 -1.60 -2.77 19.57
C GLU A 47 -1.43 -1.40 18.90
N GLU A 48 -1.24 -1.41 17.59
CA GLU A 48 -0.97 -0.19 16.81
C GLU A 48 -1.47 -0.39 15.39
N VAL A 49 -2.09 0.65 14.84
CA VAL A 49 -2.47 0.74 13.42
C VAL A 49 -1.79 1.99 12.88
N VAL A 50 -1.07 1.87 11.79
CA VAL A 50 -0.42 3.01 11.12
C VAL A 50 -0.86 3.00 9.68
N PHE A 51 -1.39 4.11 9.18
CA PHE A 51 -1.80 4.27 7.79
C PHE A 51 -1.11 5.51 7.22
N ARG A 52 -0.15 5.34 6.32
CA ARG A 52 0.73 6.41 5.83
C ARG A 52 1.41 7.18 6.98
N MET A 53 0.93 8.38 7.28
CA MET A 53 1.40 9.27 8.37
C MET A 53 0.44 9.31 9.56
N LEU A 54 -0.72 8.67 9.45
CA LEU A 54 -1.75 8.63 10.48
C LEU A 54 -1.54 7.40 11.37
N ARG A 55 -2.00 7.50 12.62
CA ARG A 55 -1.87 6.43 13.62
C ARG A 55 -3.20 6.19 14.31
N ASN A 56 -3.42 4.94 14.72
CA ASN A 56 -4.54 4.47 15.52
C ASN A 56 -5.89 4.85 14.92
N ASP A 57 -6.72 5.63 15.64
CA ASP A 57 -8.06 6.02 15.21
C ASP A 57 -8.08 6.77 13.86
N GLU A 58 -7.15 7.72 13.63
CA GLU A 58 -7.08 8.44 12.35
C GLU A 58 -6.68 7.52 11.20
N ALA A 59 -5.83 6.53 11.48
CA ALA A 59 -5.44 5.53 10.51
C ALA A 59 -6.61 4.62 10.15
N LEU A 60 -7.41 4.24 11.16
CA LEU A 60 -8.58 3.40 10.99
C LEU A 60 -9.68 4.11 10.19
N GLN A 61 -9.90 5.39 10.45
CA GLN A 61 -10.86 6.22 9.70
C GLN A 61 -10.48 6.33 8.21
N ARG A 62 -9.18 6.40 7.88
CA ARG A 62 -8.75 6.34 6.48
C ARG A 62 -8.86 4.95 5.90
N LEU A 63 -8.59 3.92 6.70
CA LEU A 63 -8.72 2.54 6.28
C LEU A 63 -10.15 2.22 5.86
N THR A 64 -11.19 2.72 6.55
CA THR A 64 -12.61 2.47 6.17
C THR A 64 -13.00 3.03 4.81
N MET A 65 -12.26 4.01 4.28
CA MET A 65 -12.49 4.59 2.95
C MET A 65 -11.83 3.78 1.82
N VAL A 66 -11.07 2.74 2.15
CA VAL A 66 -10.35 1.90 1.18
C VAL A 66 -11.29 0.86 0.58
N ASN A 67 -11.33 0.80 -0.75
CA ASN A 67 -12.19 -0.14 -1.46
C ASN A 67 -11.55 -1.55 -1.54
N ALA A 68 -10.35 -1.66 -2.12
CA ALA A 68 -9.57 -2.89 -2.07
C ALA A 68 -8.11 -2.65 -1.63
N ALA A 69 -7.52 -3.70 -1.08
CA ALA A 69 -6.13 -3.72 -0.65
C ALA A 69 -5.55 -5.15 -0.75
N LYS A 70 -4.23 -5.24 -0.75
CA LYS A 70 -3.50 -6.50 -0.57
C LYS A 70 -3.00 -6.59 0.87
N SER A 71 -3.13 -7.75 1.48
CA SER A 71 -2.65 -8.01 2.85
C SER A 71 -1.55 -9.06 2.87
N ARG A 72 -0.58 -8.88 3.76
CA ARG A 72 0.43 -9.88 4.08
C ARG A 72 0.68 -9.88 5.57
N PHE A 73 0.41 -11.02 6.19
CA PHE A 73 0.79 -11.24 7.58
C PHE A 73 2.23 -11.76 7.66
N GLN A 74 3.01 -11.15 8.54
CA GLN A 74 4.33 -11.60 8.93
C GLN A 74 4.30 -11.92 10.42
N VAL A 75 4.44 -13.21 10.74
CA VAL A 75 4.58 -13.66 12.12
C VAL A 75 5.88 -13.09 12.68
N ASP A 76 5.77 -12.42 13.82
CA ASP A 76 6.91 -11.96 14.58
C ASP A 76 6.62 -12.19 16.07
N PRO A 77 7.25 -13.20 16.70
CA PRO A 77 6.99 -13.54 18.10
C PRO A 77 7.53 -12.48 19.08
N GLY A 78 8.34 -11.52 18.60
CA GLY A 78 8.79 -10.36 19.36
C GLY A 78 7.88 -9.12 19.23
N ALA A 79 6.86 -9.16 18.37
CA ALA A 79 6.02 -8.01 18.06
C ALA A 79 5.20 -7.65 19.28
N GLY A 80 5.55 -6.55 19.97
CA GLY A 80 4.79 -6.07 21.14
C GLY A 80 5.43 -6.33 22.50
N LEU A 81 6.73 -6.63 22.59
CA LEU A 81 7.45 -6.50 23.86
C LEU A 81 7.43 -5.03 24.34
N GLY A 82 6.42 -4.68 25.14
CA GLY A 82 6.46 -3.51 26.05
C GLY A 82 5.88 -2.20 25.54
N LYS A 83 5.06 -2.18 24.48
CA LYS A 83 4.31 -0.97 24.10
C LYS A 83 2.85 -1.12 24.57
N PRO A 84 2.22 -0.09 25.14
CA PRO A 84 0.79 -0.11 25.41
C PRO A 84 0.01 0.09 24.11
N SER A 85 -1.12 -0.61 23.96
CA SER A 85 -2.12 -0.31 22.94
C SER A 85 -2.46 1.18 22.92
N LEU A 86 -2.23 1.83 21.79
CA LEU A 86 -2.59 3.24 21.58
C LEU A 86 -3.92 3.40 20.83
N LEU A 87 -4.60 2.29 20.52
CA LEU A 87 -5.95 2.30 19.97
C LEU A 87 -6.99 2.53 21.05
N SER A 88 -7.98 3.36 20.73
CA SER A 88 -9.21 3.49 21.51
C SER A 88 -10.00 2.17 21.56
N GLU A 89 -10.79 1.98 22.62
CA GLU A 89 -11.59 0.77 22.82
C GLU A 89 -12.62 0.55 21.69
N ASP A 90 -13.25 1.63 21.21
CA ASP A 90 -14.15 1.63 20.05
C ASP A 90 -13.46 1.09 18.79
N SER A 91 -12.25 1.60 18.48
CA SER A 91 -11.47 1.16 17.31
C SER A 91 -11.06 -0.32 17.41
N ARG A 92 -10.76 -0.82 18.61
CA ARG A 92 -10.49 -2.25 18.85
C ARG A 92 -11.74 -3.10 18.64
N GLN A 93 -12.89 -2.65 19.14
CA GLN A 93 -14.16 -3.34 18.94
C GLN A 93 -14.56 -3.36 17.46
N TRP A 94 -14.31 -2.26 16.75
CA TRP A 94 -14.56 -2.20 15.32
C TRP A 94 -13.71 -3.21 14.54
N LEU A 95 -12.40 -3.28 14.79
CA LEU A 95 -11.48 -4.22 14.12
C LEU A 95 -11.75 -5.70 14.44
N THR A 96 -12.33 -6.00 15.61
CA THR A 96 -12.62 -7.38 16.02
C THR A 96 -13.98 -7.89 15.54
N GLY A 97 -14.84 -7.03 14.99
CA GLY A 97 -16.09 -7.46 14.39
C GLY A 97 -17.07 -6.35 14.00
N GLY A 98 -16.91 -5.12 14.50
CA GLY A 98 -17.76 -3.99 14.11
C GLY A 98 -17.66 -3.62 12.62
N PHE A 99 -16.51 -3.88 11.98
CA PHE A 99 -16.31 -3.64 10.55
C PHE A 99 -17.28 -4.42 9.65
N GLU A 100 -17.81 -5.57 10.11
CA GLU A 100 -18.77 -6.36 9.34
C GLU A 100 -20.14 -5.66 9.22
N GLN A 101 -20.49 -4.77 10.15
CA GLN A 101 -21.71 -3.99 10.09
C GLN A 101 -21.54 -2.74 9.21
N ASP A 102 -20.35 -2.13 9.25
CA ASP A 102 -20.02 -0.90 8.53
C ASP A 102 -19.69 -1.16 7.05
N LEU A 103 -18.86 -2.17 6.79
CA LEU A 103 -18.39 -2.53 5.45
C LEU A 103 -19.14 -3.76 4.87
N GLY A 104 -19.68 -4.61 5.74
CA GLY A 104 -20.38 -5.84 5.36
C GLY A 104 -21.89 -5.67 5.21
N GLY A 105 -22.37 -4.42 5.28
CA GLY A 105 -23.66 -4.07 4.72
C GLY A 105 -23.68 -4.49 3.24
N ALA A 106 -24.34 -5.62 2.97
CA ALA A 106 -24.73 -6.01 1.63
C ALA A 106 -25.31 -4.79 0.87
N PRO A 107 -25.18 -4.73 -0.47
CA PRO A 107 -25.86 -3.72 -1.25
C PRO A 107 -27.32 -3.70 -0.81
N SER A 108 -27.78 -2.57 -0.27
CA SER A 108 -29.20 -2.36 -0.09
C SER A 108 -29.85 -2.68 -1.44
N PRO A 109 -30.83 -3.61 -1.52
CA PRO A 109 -31.51 -3.85 -2.77
C PRO A 109 -32.08 -2.52 -3.24
N VAL A 110 -31.74 -2.18 -4.48
CA VAL A 110 -32.27 -1.06 -5.25
C VAL A 110 -33.71 -0.79 -4.85
N ARG A 111 -33.93 0.28 -4.09
CA ARG A 111 -35.23 0.92 -4.04
C ARG A 111 -35.29 1.85 -5.24
N ALA A 112 -35.77 1.32 -6.36
CA ALA A 112 -36.28 2.14 -7.45
C ALA A 112 -37.33 3.12 -6.88
N PRO A 113 -37.33 4.37 -7.35
CA PRO A 113 -38.33 4.69 -8.34
C PRO A 113 -37.71 5.30 -9.61
N ALA A 114 -38.35 4.97 -10.72
CA ALA A 114 -38.10 5.50 -12.04
C ALA A 114 -38.21 7.03 -12.10
N ALA A 115 -37.36 7.68 -12.89
CA ALA A 115 -37.74 8.32 -14.15
C ALA A 115 -36.58 9.16 -14.73
N ALA A 116 -36.32 8.94 -16.03
CA ALA A 116 -35.74 9.81 -17.07
C ALA A 116 -34.83 10.99 -16.65
N THR A 117 -33.70 11.25 -17.31
CA THR A 117 -33.67 11.71 -18.70
C THR A 117 -32.23 11.69 -19.25
N THR A 118 -32.15 11.39 -20.54
CA THR A 118 -31.00 11.39 -21.47
C THR A 118 -30.07 12.61 -21.41
N VAL A 119 -28.77 12.41 -21.65
CA VAL A 119 -28.05 12.93 -22.83
C VAL A 119 -26.72 12.20 -23.03
N ALA A 120 -26.44 11.86 -24.28
CA ALA A 120 -25.25 11.21 -24.78
C ALA A 120 -24.24 12.24 -25.34
N SER A 121 -22.93 11.95 -25.25
CA SER A 121 -21.90 12.06 -26.31
C SER A 121 -20.51 12.01 -25.68
N ALA A 122 -19.73 10.95 -25.95
CA ALA A 122 -18.63 10.91 -26.93
C ALA A 122 -17.36 11.60 -26.39
N SER A 123 -16.17 11.00 -26.34
CA SER A 123 -15.54 10.10 -27.30
C SER A 123 -14.31 9.47 -26.64
N ALA A 124 -14.04 8.16 -26.84
CA ALA A 124 -12.74 7.58 -26.53
C ALA A 124 -12.50 6.33 -27.39
N ALA A 125 -11.70 6.51 -28.45
CA ALA A 125 -11.03 5.45 -29.17
C ALA A 125 -9.79 6.07 -29.86
N PRO A 126 -8.78 5.28 -30.27
CA PRO A 126 -7.45 5.24 -29.66
C PRO A 126 -6.36 5.64 -30.68
N VAL A 127 -5.11 5.21 -30.46
CA VAL A 127 -3.90 5.24 -31.35
C VAL A 127 -2.98 6.47 -31.15
N SER A 128 -1.65 6.42 -31.15
CA SER A 128 -0.67 5.37 -31.45
C SER A 128 0.73 5.88 -31.03
N SER A 129 1.60 5.03 -30.45
CA SER A 129 2.84 4.50 -31.06
C SER A 129 4.08 5.42 -31.09
N GLY A 130 5.22 4.83 -30.66
CA GLY A 130 6.60 5.30 -30.87
C GLY A 130 7.23 5.79 -29.56
N GLU A 131 8.37 5.32 -29.06
CA GLU A 131 9.43 4.50 -29.63
C GLU A 131 10.16 3.76 -28.51
N ASN A 132 10.65 2.61 -28.91
CA ASN A 132 11.39 1.61 -28.16
C ASN A 132 12.69 2.17 -27.58
N ALA A 133 12.68 2.67 -26.35
CA ALA A 133 13.85 2.66 -25.49
C ALA A 133 13.59 1.63 -24.40
N ARG A 134 13.88 0.35 -24.72
CA ARG A 134 14.04 -0.67 -23.69
C ARG A 134 14.96 -0.03 -22.64
N PRO A 135 14.49 0.22 -21.40
CA PRO A 135 15.33 0.86 -20.40
C PRO A 135 16.62 0.05 -20.36
N ASP A 136 17.74 0.72 -20.65
CA ASP A 136 19.05 0.07 -20.78
C ASP A 136 19.20 -0.80 -19.53
N ASP A 137 19.28 -2.12 -19.68
CA ASP A 137 19.28 -3.03 -18.51
C ASP A 137 20.36 -2.61 -17.50
N ARG A 138 21.44 -1.97 -17.98
CA ARG A 138 22.51 -1.36 -17.18
C ARG A 138 22.06 -0.16 -16.34
N VAL A 139 21.19 0.69 -16.87
CA VAL A 139 20.60 1.84 -16.18
C VAL A 139 19.64 1.35 -15.09
N ARG A 140 18.87 0.29 -15.38
CA ARG A 140 18.00 -0.37 -14.41
C ARG A 140 18.79 -1.02 -13.28
N ASP A 141 19.83 -1.78 -13.61
CA ASP A 141 20.69 -2.49 -12.65
C ASP A 141 21.44 -1.51 -11.73
N ALA A 142 22.02 -0.44 -12.28
CA ALA A 142 22.69 0.58 -11.47
C ALA A 142 21.73 1.34 -10.56
N LEU A 143 20.49 1.56 -10.99
CA LEU A 143 19.46 2.17 -10.15
C LEU A 143 19.01 1.21 -9.05
N GLU A 144 18.86 -0.08 -9.36
CA GLU A 144 18.51 -1.12 -8.40
C GLU A 144 19.59 -1.31 -7.32
N GLU A 145 20.87 -1.28 -7.68
CA GLU A 145 21.98 -1.31 -6.71
C GLU A 145 21.94 -0.14 -5.72
N VAL A 146 21.71 1.08 -6.22
CA VAL A 146 21.57 2.26 -5.36
C VAL A 146 20.32 2.10 -4.50
N ALA A 147 19.19 1.72 -5.08
CA ALA A 147 17.95 1.50 -4.37
C ALA A 147 18.08 0.41 -3.29
N LEU A 148 18.84 -0.66 -3.52
CA LEU A 148 19.12 -1.72 -2.54
C LEU A 148 19.79 -1.19 -1.29
N ASN A 149 20.64 -0.17 -1.41
CA ASN A 149 21.34 0.41 -0.28
C ASN A 149 20.45 1.28 0.63
N TYR A 150 19.33 1.81 0.10
CA TYR A 150 18.42 2.69 0.85
C TYR A 150 17.08 2.02 1.18
N LEU A 151 16.49 1.33 0.21
CA LEU A 151 15.19 0.67 0.31
C LEU A 151 15.36 -0.80 0.70
N GLY A 152 16.58 -1.35 0.63
CA GLY A 152 16.84 -2.74 0.99
C GLY A 152 16.28 -3.71 -0.06
N PRO A 153 15.94 -4.96 0.32
CA PRO A 153 15.56 -6.01 -0.64
C PRO A 153 14.26 -5.74 -1.42
N ILE A 154 13.48 -4.71 -1.07
CA ILE A 154 12.30 -4.28 -1.85
C ILE A 154 12.65 -3.40 -3.04
N ALA A 155 13.91 -2.95 -3.14
CA ALA A 155 14.40 -2.05 -4.18
C ALA A 155 14.11 -2.55 -5.60
N GLY A 156 14.35 -3.83 -5.89
CA GLY A 156 14.12 -4.36 -7.23
C GLY A 156 12.64 -4.37 -7.64
N MET A 157 11.74 -4.59 -6.68
CA MET A 157 10.30 -4.49 -6.93
C MET A 157 9.87 -3.05 -7.20
N LEU A 158 10.37 -2.09 -6.41
CA LEU A 158 10.07 -0.66 -6.59
C LEU A 158 10.67 -0.10 -7.88
N CYS A 159 11.85 -0.58 -8.27
CA CYS A 159 12.43 -0.28 -9.57
C CYS A 159 11.50 -0.77 -10.68
N ASP A 160 11.10 -2.04 -10.67
CA ASP A 160 10.25 -2.59 -11.73
C ASP A 160 8.92 -1.83 -11.84
N GLU A 161 8.24 -1.56 -10.71
CA GLU A 161 7.00 -0.76 -10.68
C GLU A 161 7.19 0.67 -11.21
N ALA A 162 8.27 1.35 -10.82
CA ALA A 162 8.51 2.72 -11.28
C ALA A 162 8.80 2.77 -12.79
N TRP A 163 9.50 1.76 -13.31
CA TRP A 163 9.80 1.63 -14.74
C TRP A 163 8.58 1.18 -15.57
N GLU A 164 7.67 0.38 -15.01
CA GLU A 164 6.39 0.05 -15.63
C GLU A 164 5.45 1.27 -15.67
N ALA A 165 5.46 2.10 -14.62
CA ALA A 165 4.65 3.31 -14.54
C ALA A 165 5.20 4.46 -15.40
N SER A 166 6.51 4.55 -15.59
CA SER A 166 7.15 5.64 -16.33
C SER A 166 8.51 5.22 -16.90
N SER A 167 8.74 5.52 -18.18
CA SER A 167 10.05 5.30 -18.82
C SER A 167 11.03 6.45 -18.61
N ASP A 168 10.58 7.55 -17.98
CA ASP A 168 11.41 8.70 -17.64
C ASP A 168 12.18 8.48 -16.34
N ILE A 169 13.51 8.46 -16.44
CA ILE A 169 14.44 8.30 -15.31
C ILE A 169 14.12 9.26 -14.15
N GLU A 170 13.78 10.52 -14.45
CA GLU A 170 13.47 11.51 -13.43
C GLU A 170 12.17 11.22 -12.68
N GLN A 171 11.16 10.68 -13.38
CA GLN A 171 9.90 10.22 -12.76
C GLN A 171 10.15 8.97 -11.91
N VAL A 172 10.94 8.03 -12.42
CA VAL A 172 11.35 6.81 -11.71
C VAL A 172 12.08 7.19 -10.40
N LEU A 173 13.08 8.06 -10.47
CA LEU A 173 13.81 8.56 -9.30
C LEU A 173 12.90 9.26 -8.29
N SER A 174 11.94 10.05 -8.76
CA SER A 174 10.98 10.72 -7.89
C SER A 174 10.04 9.73 -7.22
N GLN A 175 9.63 8.67 -7.92
CA GLN A 175 8.80 7.61 -7.34
C GLN A 175 9.57 6.78 -6.32
N LEU A 176 10.79 6.32 -6.65
CA LEU A 176 11.62 5.62 -5.67
C LEU A 176 11.93 6.53 -4.48
N GLY A 177 12.25 7.80 -4.71
CA GLY A 177 12.49 8.82 -3.68
C GLY A 177 11.31 9.00 -2.72
N ALA A 178 10.08 8.96 -3.25
CA ALA A 178 8.86 9.06 -2.45
C ALA A 178 8.64 7.86 -1.51
N ASN A 179 9.34 6.74 -1.73
CA ASN A 179 9.28 5.55 -0.90
C ASN A 179 10.28 5.56 0.28
N LEU A 180 11.18 6.55 0.37
CA LEU A 180 12.11 6.65 1.49
C LEU A 180 11.45 7.28 2.72
N ALA A 181 11.89 6.83 3.90
CA ALA A 181 11.29 7.20 5.19
C ALA A 181 11.45 8.70 5.52
N THR A 182 12.48 9.35 4.99
CA THR A 182 12.73 10.78 5.24
C THR A 182 13.01 11.55 3.95
N PRO A 183 12.58 12.83 3.87
CA PRO A 183 12.87 13.67 2.71
C PRO A 183 14.37 13.91 2.50
N GLN A 184 15.17 13.86 3.58
CA GLN A 184 16.63 13.98 3.50
C GLN A 184 17.28 12.75 2.85
N GLU A 185 16.81 11.55 3.17
CA GLU A 185 17.26 10.32 2.51
C GLU A 185 16.81 10.29 1.05
N ALA A 186 15.57 10.69 0.75
CA ALA A 186 15.08 10.79 -0.63
C ALA A 186 15.99 11.69 -1.48
N GLN A 187 16.38 12.84 -0.94
CA GLN A 187 17.25 13.79 -1.62
C GLN A 187 18.68 13.25 -1.81
N LYS A 188 19.21 12.49 -0.84
CA LYS A 188 20.49 11.78 -0.97
C LYS A 188 20.41 10.66 -2.01
N PHE A 189 19.37 9.84 -1.97
CA PHE A 189 19.11 8.77 -2.93
C PHE A 189 19.03 9.33 -4.36
N MET A 190 18.28 10.41 -4.60
CA MET A 190 18.20 11.03 -5.92
C MET A 190 19.56 11.55 -6.42
N ALA A 191 20.38 12.10 -5.53
CA ALA A 191 21.73 12.55 -5.86
C ALA A 191 22.65 11.37 -6.21
N ASP A 192 22.66 10.31 -5.39
CA ASP A 192 23.48 9.12 -5.57
C ASP A 192 23.08 8.36 -6.85
N ALA A 193 21.77 8.20 -7.06
CA ALA A 193 21.24 7.55 -8.24
C ALA A 193 21.56 8.35 -9.51
N ARG A 194 21.45 9.69 -9.52
CA ARG A 194 21.92 10.51 -10.66
C ARG A 194 23.42 10.34 -10.94
N VAL A 195 24.25 10.22 -9.90
CA VAL A 195 25.69 9.97 -10.05
C VAL A 195 25.95 8.57 -10.61
N ALA A 196 25.24 7.56 -10.15
CA ALA A 196 25.33 6.19 -10.67
C ALA A 196 24.91 6.14 -12.15
N LEU A 197 23.80 6.77 -12.50
CA LEU A 197 23.30 6.89 -13.86
C LEU A 197 24.28 7.64 -14.79
N ALA A 198 24.96 8.67 -14.28
CA ALA A 198 26.00 9.39 -15.01
C ALA A 198 27.28 8.58 -15.23
N LYS A 199 27.53 7.50 -14.47
CA LYS A 199 28.67 6.58 -14.67
C LYS A 199 28.37 5.47 -15.70
N VAL A 200 27.08 5.21 -15.96
CA VAL A 200 26.60 4.16 -16.87
C VAL A 200 26.36 4.70 -18.29
N ARG A 201 26.19 6.02 -18.42
CA ARG A 201 26.02 6.76 -19.68
C ARG A 201 27.35 7.07 -20.35
#